data_AF-A0A9D7R1V3-F1
#
_entry.id   AF-A0A9D7R1V3-F1
#
_cell.length_a   1.000
_cell.length_b   1.000
_cell.length_c   1.000
_cell.angle_alpha   90.00
_cell.angle_beta   90.00
_cell.angle_gamma   90.00
#
_symmetry.space_group_name_H-M   'P 1'
#
loop_
_entity.id
_entity.type
_entity.pdbx_description
1 polymer ?
#
loop_
_entity_poly.entity_id
_entity_poly.type
_entity_poly.pdbx_seq_one_letter_code
_entity_poly.pdbx_strand_id
1 'polypeptide(L)'
;MFKLIAYAEVTSYLLLLFVAVPLKYFADQQLGVKILGPIHGVLFVAYCFMVIRRSNAEDWSWKQTFWGLFARILPLGPIRIAKRLGMDLQPDLASERIRLRPLRHDDLEALYAVASDPLIWEQHPNRDRYKRDVFEKFFQGRWIRVEHLP
;
A
#
# COMPACT_ATOMS: atom_id res chain seq x y z
N MET A 1 -11.69 -23.06 -6.58
CA MET A 1 -10.86 -22.96 -7.80
C MET A 1 -10.24 -21.57 -7.99
N PHE A 2 -11.03 -20.49 -8.12
CA PHE A 2 -10.52 -19.13 -8.40
C PHE A 2 -9.45 -18.64 -7.40
N LYS A 3 -9.72 -18.77 -6.10
CA LYS A 3 -8.80 -18.35 -5.04
C LYS A 3 -7.43 -19.05 -5.14
N LEU A 4 -7.41 -20.34 -5.51
CA LEU A 4 -6.19 -21.13 -5.60
C LEU A 4 -5.27 -20.62 -6.71
N ILE A 5 -5.81 -20.43 -7.92
CA ILE A 5 -5.08 -19.89 -9.07
C ILE A 5 -4.63 -18.45 -8.78
N ALA A 6 -5.51 -17.66 -8.17
CA ALA A 6 -5.21 -16.29 -7.77
C ALA A 6 -4.09 -16.19 -6.72
N TYR A 7 -3.97 -17.13 -5.79
CA TYR A 7 -2.86 -17.18 -4.82
C TYR A 7 -1.58 -17.72 -5.45
N ALA A 8 -1.69 -18.74 -6.32
CA ALA A 8 -0.53 -19.30 -7.03
C ALA A 8 0.12 -18.26 -7.96
N GLU A 9 -0.69 -17.49 -8.68
CA GLU A 9 -0.23 -16.40 -9.54
C GLU A 9 0.56 -15.35 -8.75
N VAL A 10 -0.02 -14.79 -7.68
CA VAL A 10 0.66 -13.81 -6.81
C VAL A 10 1.94 -14.37 -6.20
N THR A 11 1.92 -15.63 -5.74
CA THR A 11 3.10 -16.27 -5.16
C THR A 11 4.20 -16.43 -6.21
N SER A 12 3.86 -16.88 -7.43
CA SER A 12 4.81 -16.99 -8.53
C SER A 12 5.38 -15.64 -8.96
N TYR A 13 4.58 -14.57 -8.93
CA TYR A 13 5.03 -13.21 -9.20
C TYR A 13 6.02 -12.72 -8.14
N LEU A 14 5.71 -12.91 -6.85
CA LEU A 14 6.59 -12.50 -5.75
C LEU A 14 7.92 -13.26 -5.77
N LEU A 15 7.88 -14.57 -6.02
CA LEU A 15 9.11 -15.37 -6.15
C LEU A 15 9.92 -14.95 -7.39
N LEU A 16 9.26 -14.63 -8.50
CA LEU A 16 9.95 -14.13 -9.69
C LEU A 16 10.66 -12.79 -9.38
N LEU A 17 9.96 -11.86 -8.71
CA LEU A 17 10.45 -10.50 -8.46
C LEU A 17 11.51 -10.43 -7.35
N PHE A 18 11.31 -11.14 -6.25
CA PHE A 18 12.20 -11.05 -5.06
C PHE A 18 13.22 -12.17 -4.96
N VAL A 19 13.13 -13.23 -5.76
CA VAL A 19 14.09 -14.34 -5.74
C VAL A 19 14.76 -14.50 -7.09
N ALA A 20 14.00 -14.79 -8.15
CA ALA A 20 14.57 -15.13 -9.46
C ALA A 20 15.31 -13.96 -10.11
N VAL A 21 14.75 -12.74 -10.05
CA VAL A 21 15.38 -11.54 -10.58
C VAL A 21 16.66 -11.18 -9.81
N PRO A 22 16.67 -11.09 -8.46
CA PRO A 22 17.90 -10.89 -7.70
C PRO A 22 18.97 -11.95 -7.98
N LEU A 23 18.62 -13.25 -8.01
CA LEU A 23 19.58 -14.31 -8.32
C LEU A 23 20.18 -14.17 -9.73
N LYS A 24 19.39 -13.73 -10.71
CA LYS A 24 19.89 -13.45 -12.07
C LYS A 24 20.96 -12.36 -12.08
N TYR A 25 20.79 -11.29 -11.29
CA TYR A 25 21.69 -10.13 -11.33
C TYR A 25 22.83 -10.18 -10.31
N PHE A 26 22.64 -10.81 -9.15
CA PHE A 26 23.65 -10.90 -8.09
C PHE A 26 24.48 -12.18 -8.13
N ALA A 27 23.94 -13.25 -8.71
CA ALA A 27 24.60 -14.55 -8.76
C ALA A 27 24.75 -15.10 -10.19
N ASP A 28 24.43 -14.32 -11.22
CA ASP A 28 24.40 -14.73 -12.64
C ASP A 28 23.58 -16.02 -12.91
N GLN A 29 22.69 -16.38 -11.99
CA GLN A 29 21.90 -17.62 -12.04
C GLN A 29 20.59 -17.40 -12.80
N GLN A 30 20.60 -17.68 -14.11
CA GLN A 30 19.42 -17.48 -14.97
C GLN A 30 18.33 -18.56 -14.81
N LEU A 31 18.65 -19.70 -14.19
CA LEU A 31 17.74 -20.86 -14.11
C LEU A 31 16.41 -20.51 -13.45
N GLY A 32 16.43 -19.70 -12.38
CA GLY A 32 15.22 -19.28 -11.68
C GLY A 32 14.23 -18.53 -12.58
N VAL A 33 14.72 -17.59 -13.40
CA VAL A 33 13.87 -16.84 -14.34
C VAL A 33 13.36 -17.73 -15.48
N LYS A 34 14.21 -18.64 -15.97
CA LYS A 34 13.84 -19.57 -17.05
C LYS A 34 12.74 -20.56 -16.65
N ILE A 35 12.63 -20.90 -15.37
CA ILE A 35 11.60 -21.80 -14.85
C ILE A 35 10.38 -21.00 -14.34
N LEU A 36 10.58 -20.03 -13.44
CA LEU A 36 9.47 -19.29 -12.84
C LEU A 36 8.76 -18.38 -13.85
N GLY A 37 9.46 -17.85 -14.85
CA GLY A 37 8.87 -16.97 -15.87
C GLY A 37 7.72 -17.65 -16.63
N PRO A 38 7.95 -18.81 -17.27
CA PRO A 38 6.89 -19.57 -17.93
C PRO A 38 5.75 -20.00 -16.98
N ILE A 39 6.08 -20.43 -15.76
CA ILE A 39 5.06 -20.82 -14.76
C ILE A 39 4.14 -19.63 -14.43
N HIS A 40 4.74 -18.47 -14.14
CA HIS A 40 3.99 -17.26 -13.86
C HIS A 40 3.15 -16.83 -15.07
N GLY A 41 3.70 -16.91 -16.28
CA GLY A 41 2.97 -16.60 -17.51
C GLY A 41 1.72 -17.46 -17.72
N VAL A 42 1.83 -18.77 -17.51
CA VAL A 42 0.68 -19.70 -17.60
C VAL A 42 -0.37 -19.38 -16.52
N LEU A 43 0.07 -19.13 -15.29
CA LEU A 43 -0.82 -18.76 -14.19
C LEU A 43 -1.53 -17.42 -14.44
N PHE A 44 -0.85 -16.44 -15.04
CA PHE A 44 -1.43 -15.16 -15.43
C PHE A 44 -2.51 -15.32 -16.50
N VAL A 45 -2.26 -16.12 -17.55
CA VAL A 45 -3.27 -16.41 -18.59
C VAL A 45 -4.47 -17.15 -17.98
N ALA A 46 -4.25 -18.13 -17.11
CA ALA A 46 -5.32 -18.82 -16.40
C ALA A 46 -6.14 -17.85 -15.53
N TYR A 47 -5.48 -16.94 -14.81
CA TYR A 47 -6.16 -15.89 -14.04
C TYR A 47 -7.02 -14.98 -14.94
N CYS A 48 -6.47 -14.48 -16.04
CA CYS A 48 -7.19 -13.64 -17.01
C CYS A 48 -8.44 -14.34 -17.53
N PHE A 49 -8.33 -15.61 -17.91
CA PHE A 49 -9.47 -16.42 -18.33
C PHE A 49 -10.54 -16.51 -17.24
N MET A 50 -10.14 -16.72 -15.98
CA MET A 50 -11.10 -16.79 -14.88
C MET A 50 -11.76 -15.44 -14.57
N VAL A 51 -11.03 -14.33 -14.67
CA VAL A 51 -11.59 -12.98 -14.50
C VAL A 51 -12.63 -12.69 -15.58
N ILE A 52 -12.35 -13.03 -16.84
CA ILE A 52 -13.31 -12.87 -17.93
C ILE A 52 -14.54 -13.75 -17.71
N ARG A 53 -14.36 -15.02 -17.32
CA ARG A 53 -15.49 -15.91 -16.98
C ARG A 53 -16.35 -15.35 -15.86
N ARG A 54 -15.72 -14.81 -14.81
CA ARG A 54 -16.42 -14.22 -13.67
C ARG A 54 -17.12 -12.92 -14.05
N SER A 55 -16.46 -12.08 -14.83
CA SER A 55 -17.01 -10.85 -15.39
C SER A 55 -18.30 -11.12 -16.14
N ASN A 56 -18.35 -12.17 -16.95
CA ASN A 56 -19.55 -12.55 -17.70
C ASN A 56 -20.63 -13.18 -16.80
N ALA A 57 -20.24 -13.92 -15.76
CA ALA A 57 -21.19 -14.56 -14.85
C ALA A 57 -21.85 -13.58 -13.86
N GLU A 58 -21.20 -12.45 -13.59
CA GLU A 58 -21.65 -11.43 -12.65
C GLU A 58 -21.96 -10.09 -13.33
N ASP A 59 -22.08 -10.06 -14.66
CA ASP A 59 -22.38 -8.88 -15.49
C ASP A 59 -21.53 -7.64 -15.15
N TRP A 60 -20.23 -7.86 -14.93
CA TRP A 60 -19.31 -6.77 -14.65
C TRP A 60 -19.22 -5.82 -15.85
N SER A 61 -19.28 -4.53 -15.58
CA SER A 61 -18.98 -3.49 -16.55
C SER A 61 -17.53 -3.58 -17.03
N TRP A 62 -17.26 -3.10 -18.25
CA TRP A 62 -15.91 -3.01 -18.82
C TRP A 62 -14.87 -2.40 -17.85
N LYS A 63 -15.27 -1.40 -17.06
CA LYS A 63 -14.39 -0.78 -16.05
C LYS A 63 -14.01 -1.78 -14.94
N GLN A 64 -14.97 -2.58 -14.47
CA GLN A 64 -14.71 -3.60 -13.43
C GLN A 64 -13.82 -4.72 -13.96
N THR A 65 -14.06 -5.19 -15.18
CA THR A 65 -13.20 -6.20 -15.84
C THR A 65 -11.79 -5.67 -16.05
N PHE A 66 -11.67 -4.46 -16.59
CA PHE A 66 -10.38 -3.79 -16.82
C PHE A 66 -9.60 -3.65 -15.51
N TRP A 67 -10.22 -3.11 -14.46
CA TRP A 67 -9.58 -2.99 -13.16
C TRP A 67 -9.31 -4.35 -12.50
N GLY A 68 -10.16 -5.36 -12.69
CA GLY A 68 -9.92 -6.72 -12.18
C GLY A 68 -8.69 -7.39 -12.81
N LEU A 69 -8.38 -7.09 -14.07
CA LEU A 69 -7.17 -7.54 -14.77
C LEU A 69 -5.94 -6.72 -14.36
N PHE A 70 -6.07 -5.39 -14.29
CA PHE A 70 -4.94 -4.48 -14.06
C PHE A 70 -4.54 -4.28 -12.60
N ALA A 71 -5.46 -4.41 -11.65
CA ALA A 71 -5.20 -4.19 -10.23
C ALA A 71 -4.08 -5.09 -9.68
N ARG A 72 -3.83 -6.21 -10.34
CA ARG A 72 -2.83 -7.21 -9.92
C ARG A 72 -1.46 -7.02 -10.55
N ILE A 73 -1.36 -6.28 -11.65
CA ILE A 73 -0.09 -5.96 -12.31
C ILE A 73 0.65 -4.84 -11.57
N LEU A 74 -0.10 -3.95 -10.90
CA LEU A 74 0.47 -2.79 -10.25
C LEU A 74 0.59 -3.01 -8.73
N PRO A 75 1.79 -3.00 -8.14
CA PRO A 75 1.97 -3.13 -6.68
C PRO A 75 1.23 -2.05 -5.85
N LEU A 76 0.71 -1.00 -6.50
CA LEU A 76 -0.09 0.09 -5.90
C LEU A 76 -1.61 0.04 -6.21
N GLY A 77 -2.07 -0.96 -6.97
CA GLY A 77 -3.50 -1.15 -7.29
C GLY A 77 -4.45 -1.16 -6.08
N PRO A 78 -4.09 -1.84 -4.96
CA PRO A 78 -4.95 -1.93 -3.78
C PRO A 78 -5.34 -0.58 -3.14
N ILE A 79 -4.46 0.43 -3.14
CA ILE A 79 -4.70 1.72 -2.47
C ILE A 79 -5.82 2.52 -3.16
N ARG A 80 -5.81 2.56 -4.50
CA ARG A 80 -6.84 3.27 -5.28
C ARG A 80 -8.20 2.57 -5.22
N ILE A 81 -8.19 1.24 -5.10
CA ILE A 81 -9.41 0.43 -5.00
C ILE A 81 -10.01 0.56 -3.61
N ALA A 82 -9.20 0.53 -2.54
CA ALA A 82 -9.65 0.75 -1.17
C ALA A 82 -10.44 2.07 -1.03
N LYS A 83 -9.94 3.17 -1.61
CA LYS A 83 -10.66 4.46 -1.60
C LYS A 83 -11.99 4.41 -2.37
N ARG A 84 -12.08 3.65 -3.48
CA ARG A 84 -13.32 3.49 -4.26
C ARG A 84 -14.34 2.58 -3.58
N LEU A 85 -13.88 1.66 -2.75
CA LEU A 85 -14.72 0.75 -1.96
C LEU A 85 -15.20 1.39 -0.66
N GLY A 86 -14.89 2.68 -0.41
CA GLY A 86 -15.28 3.37 0.81
C GLY A 86 -14.53 2.89 2.06
N MET A 87 -13.39 2.22 1.89
CA MET A 87 -12.55 1.87 3.04
C MET A 87 -11.93 3.12 3.63
N ASP A 88 -12.05 3.27 4.95
CA ASP A 88 -11.35 4.29 5.70
C ASP A 88 -9.85 3.96 5.75
N LEU A 89 -9.01 4.83 5.19
CA LEU A 89 -7.56 4.68 5.17
C LEU A 89 -6.90 5.25 6.43
N GLN A 90 -7.65 5.94 7.27
CA GLN A 90 -7.19 6.54 8.52
C GLN A 90 -8.20 6.24 9.65
N PRO A 91 -8.42 4.95 9.98
CA PRO A 91 -9.35 4.58 11.04
C PRO A 91 -8.83 4.97 12.43
N ASP A 92 -9.74 5.11 13.37
CA ASP A 92 -9.42 5.14 14.79
C ASP A 92 -9.18 3.71 15.29
N LEU A 93 -7.96 3.44 15.75
CA LEU A 93 -7.56 2.15 16.28
C LEU A 93 -7.35 2.29 17.78
N ALA A 94 -8.18 1.62 18.58
CA ALA A 94 -8.09 1.66 20.03
C ALA A 94 -7.78 0.26 20.61
N SER A 95 -6.93 0.26 21.62
CA SER A 95 -6.69 -0.86 22.55
C SER A 95 -6.84 -0.34 23.98
N GLU A 96 -6.67 -1.21 24.97
CA GLU A 96 -6.72 -0.83 26.39
C GLU A 96 -5.65 0.22 26.76
N ARG A 97 -4.50 0.24 26.08
CA ARG A 97 -3.36 1.10 26.44
C ARG A 97 -3.09 2.25 25.47
N ILE A 98 -3.45 2.06 24.20
CA ILE A 98 -3.05 2.96 23.12
C ILE A 98 -4.24 3.19 22.20
N ARG A 99 -4.47 4.46 21.85
CA ARG A 99 -5.38 4.88 20.80
C ARG A 99 -4.59 5.61 19.71
N LEU A 100 -4.72 5.14 18.48
CA LEU A 100 -4.16 5.75 17.29
C LEU A 100 -5.32 6.32 16.49
N ARG A 101 -5.35 7.64 16.36
CA ARG A 101 -6.35 8.33 15.55
C ARG A 101 -5.68 9.29 14.59
N PRO A 102 -6.41 9.73 13.55
CA PRO A 102 -5.86 10.68 12.61
C PRO A 102 -5.59 12.04 13.26
N LEU A 103 -4.57 12.73 12.74
CA LEU A 103 -4.07 13.98 13.29
C LEU A 103 -5.04 15.15 13.04
N ARG A 104 -5.33 15.92 14.08
CA ARG A 104 -6.24 17.07 14.04
C ARG A 104 -5.49 18.37 14.35
N HIS A 105 -6.06 19.49 13.92
CA HIS A 105 -5.46 20.81 14.14
C HIS A 105 -5.25 21.10 15.63
N ASP A 106 -6.18 20.68 16.48
CA ASP A 106 -6.14 20.91 17.93
C ASP A 106 -5.03 20.11 18.63
N ASP A 107 -4.42 19.14 17.95
CA ASP A 107 -3.28 18.37 18.48
C ASP A 107 -1.96 19.17 18.39
N LEU A 108 -1.93 20.28 17.65
CA LEU A 108 -0.70 21.02 17.35
C LEU A 108 0.02 21.46 18.62
N GLU A 109 -0.69 22.04 19.59
CA GLU A 109 -0.08 22.54 20.83
C GLU A 109 0.47 21.40 21.68
N ALA A 110 -0.29 20.32 21.83
CA ALA A 110 0.14 19.16 22.62
C ALA A 110 1.37 18.48 21.98
N LEU A 111 1.39 18.35 20.65
CA LEU A 111 2.54 17.84 19.93
C LEU A 111 3.74 18.77 20.02
N TYR A 112 3.53 20.09 19.92
CA TYR A 112 4.61 21.06 20.03
C TYR A 112 5.21 21.08 21.43
N ALA A 113 4.39 20.99 22.48
CA ALA A 113 4.86 20.94 23.86
C ALA A 113 5.90 19.82 24.06
N VAL A 114 5.61 18.62 23.54
CA VAL A 114 6.57 17.50 23.55
C VAL A 114 7.74 17.78 22.62
N ALA A 115 7.48 18.18 21.37
CA ALA A 115 8.51 18.39 20.36
C ALA A 115 9.44 19.59 20.63
N SER A 116 9.09 20.48 21.56
CA SER A 116 9.88 21.68 21.87
C SER A 116 11.16 21.41 22.65
N ASP A 117 11.35 20.18 23.15
CA ASP A 117 12.59 19.76 23.81
C ASP A 117 13.72 19.55 22.76
N PRO A 118 14.80 20.34 22.80
CA PRO A 118 15.92 20.20 21.86
C PRO A 118 16.62 18.83 21.94
N LEU A 119 16.59 18.15 23.09
CA LEU A 119 17.25 16.85 23.28
C LEU A 119 16.59 15.75 22.44
N ILE A 120 15.29 15.85 22.18
CA ILE A 120 14.56 14.93 21.28
C ILE A 120 15.18 14.93 19.87
N TRP A 121 15.75 16.07 19.46
CA TRP A 121 16.26 16.28 18.10
C TRP A 121 17.77 16.13 17.98
N GLU A 122 18.48 15.84 19.08
CA GLU A 122 19.94 15.89 19.11
C GLU A 122 20.59 14.96 18.07
N GLN A 123 19.98 13.77 17.86
CA GLN A 123 20.44 12.73 16.93
C GLN A 123 19.68 12.75 15.58
N HIS A 124 18.74 13.66 15.38
CA HIS A 124 17.91 13.71 14.19
C HIS A 124 18.53 14.59 13.08
N PRO A 125 18.43 14.25 11.79
CA PRO A 125 18.97 15.08 10.70
C PRO A 125 18.42 16.52 10.67
N ASN A 126 17.20 16.71 11.15
CA ASN A 126 16.56 18.03 11.32
C ASN A 126 16.57 18.43 12.79
N ARG A 127 17.68 18.98 13.27
CA ARG A 127 17.90 19.35 14.68
C ARG A 127 17.08 20.55 15.13
N ASP A 128 16.68 21.42 14.19
CA ASP A 128 15.93 22.65 14.47
C ASP A 128 14.42 22.45 14.64
N ARG A 129 13.93 21.21 14.67
CA ARG A 129 12.48 20.93 14.68
C ARG A 129 11.78 21.25 16.01
N TYR A 130 12.54 21.57 17.06
CA TYR A 130 12.00 22.15 18.28
C TYR A 130 11.55 23.62 18.13
N LYS A 131 12.01 24.31 17.08
CA LYS A 131 11.60 25.69 16.78
C LYS A 131 10.19 25.70 16.19
N ARG A 132 9.34 26.58 16.73
CA ARG A 132 7.91 26.65 16.38
C ARG A 132 7.65 26.82 14.89
N ASP A 133 8.37 27.72 14.25
CA ASP A 133 8.23 28.04 12.83
C ASP A 133 8.64 26.88 11.91
N VAL A 134 9.65 26.10 12.31
CA VAL A 134 10.09 24.89 11.59
C VAL A 134 9.09 23.75 11.81
N PHE A 135 8.61 23.60 13.04
CA PHE A 135 7.62 22.61 13.41
C PHE A 135 6.29 22.79 12.66
N GLU A 136 5.74 24.00 12.65
CA GLU A 136 4.47 24.31 11.97
C GLU A 136 4.54 24.14 10.45
N LYS A 137 5.69 24.41 9.82
CA LYS A 137 5.91 24.11 8.40
C LYS A 137 5.78 22.62 8.10
N PHE A 138 6.12 21.75 9.06
CA PHE A 138 5.84 20.32 8.94
C PHE A 138 4.33 20.00 9.07
N PHE A 139 3.53 20.91 9.58
CA PHE A 139 2.06 20.89 9.59
C PHE A 139 1.37 20.98 8.22
N GLN A 140 1.99 21.74 7.32
CA GLN A 140 1.27 22.37 6.22
C GLN A 140 0.74 21.33 5.21
N GLY A 141 -0.58 21.35 5.00
CA GLY A 141 -1.28 20.46 4.08
C GLY A 141 -1.46 19.01 4.56
N ARG A 142 -1.12 18.69 5.81
CA ARG A 142 -1.25 17.34 6.39
C ARG A 142 -2.40 17.16 7.38
N TRP A 143 -3.13 18.25 7.66
CA TRP A 143 -4.30 18.23 8.52
C TRP A 143 -5.49 17.58 7.83
N ILE A 144 -6.24 16.80 8.59
CA ILE A 144 -7.53 16.29 8.15
C ILE A 144 -8.57 17.38 8.42
N ARG A 145 -9.31 17.78 7.38
CA ARG A 145 -10.46 18.67 7.55
C ARG A 145 -11.55 17.93 8.30
N VAL A 146 -11.95 18.46 9.45
CA VAL A 146 -12.97 17.88 10.34
C VAL A 146 -14.38 17.98 9.72
N GLU A 147 -14.54 18.73 8.61
CA GLU A 147 -15.82 18.99 7.93
C GLU A 147 -16.50 17.77 7.29
N HIS A 148 -15.92 16.56 7.36
CA HIS A 148 -16.45 15.37 6.69
C HIS A 148 -16.64 14.15 7.61
N LEU A 149 -16.76 14.35 8.92
CA LEU A 149 -17.30 13.30 9.79
C LEU A 149 -18.83 13.46 9.89
N PRO A 150 -19.64 12.44 9.53
CA PRO A 150 -21.07 12.43 9.79
C PRO A 150 -21.38 12.42 11.29
#